data_AF-A0A5R1NM85-F1
#
_entry.id   AF-A0A5R1NM85-F1
#
_cell.length_a   1.000
_cell.length_b   1.000
_cell.length_c   1.000
_cell.angle_alpha   90.00
_cell.angle_beta   90.00
_cell.angle_gamma   90.00
#
_symmetry.space_group_name_H-M   'P 1'
#
loop_
_entity.id
_entity.type
_entity.pdbx_description
1 polymer ?
#
loop_
_entity_poly.entity_id
_entity_poly.type
_entity_poly.pdbx_seq_one_letter_code
_entity_poly.pdbx_strand_id
1 'polypeptide(L)'
;MTSDDHPELSGYEPLDADRPLRSPRTLLIMRLVVVLGLVALIVPGILTSVQIASTTAANACSVATARYYPGAIDFDARFDLSGPGGFGWQCYAIDINEREIYVIPLGIIPSAPRAPSTEMPV
;
A
#
# COMPACT_ATOMS: atom_id res chain seq x y z
N MET A 1 -33.46 19.11 -37.00
CA MET A 1 -31.99 18.99 -37.00
C MET A 1 -31.47 20.18 -37.77
N THR A 2 -31.31 21.30 -37.06
CA THR A 2 -30.76 22.54 -37.63
C THR A 2 -29.26 22.47 -37.39
N SER A 3 -28.46 22.54 -38.44
CA SER A 3 -27.01 22.66 -38.31
C SER A 3 -26.73 24.06 -37.75
N ASP A 4 -26.16 24.14 -36.55
CA ASP A 4 -25.64 25.39 -36.02
C ASP A 4 -24.43 25.79 -36.88
N ASP A 5 -24.73 26.54 -37.94
CA ASP A 5 -23.75 27.11 -38.84
C ASP A 5 -23.18 28.34 -38.13
N HIS A 6 -21.89 28.26 -37.78
CA HIS A 6 -21.18 29.28 -37.01
C HIS A 6 -20.31 30.14 -37.96
N PRO A 7 -20.87 31.18 -38.60
CA PRO A 7 -20.14 32.02 -39.55
C PRO A 7 -18.99 32.79 -38.90
N GLU A 8 -19.00 32.97 -37.58
CA GLU A 8 -17.87 33.52 -36.82
C GLU A 8 -16.60 32.65 -36.86
N LEU A 9 -16.69 31.39 -37.29
CA LEU A 9 -15.55 30.46 -37.38
C LEU A 9 -15.11 30.17 -38.81
N SER A 10 -15.78 30.70 -39.83
CA SER A 10 -15.52 30.37 -41.25
C SER A 10 -14.22 30.94 -41.83
N GLY A 11 -13.44 31.67 -41.03
CA GLY A 11 -12.10 32.14 -41.36
C GLY A 11 -11.08 31.92 -40.23
N TYR A 12 -11.46 31.16 -39.19
CA TYR A 12 -10.54 30.78 -38.14
C TYR A 12 -9.70 29.60 -38.63
N GLU A 13 -8.54 29.90 -39.21
CA GLU A 13 -7.48 28.91 -39.33
C GLU A 13 -6.84 28.77 -37.94
N PRO A 14 -6.95 27.62 -37.26
CA PRO A 14 -6.33 27.47 -35.97
C PRO A 14 -4.82 27.68 -36.17
N LEU A 15 -4.26 28.77 -35.62
CA LEU A 15 -2.81 29.01 -35.64
C LEU A 15 -2.02 27.83 -35.03
N ASP A 16 -2.72 26.97 -34.30
CA ASP A 16 -2.24 25.79 -33.61
C ASP A 16 -2.36 24.48 -34.40
N ALA A 17 -2.94 24.49 -35.62
CA ALA A 17 -3.10 23.27 -36.42
C ALA A 17 -1.76 22.75 -36.98
N ASP A 18 -0.87 23.66 -37.43
CA ASP A 18 0.36 23.30 -38.13
C ASP A 18 1.64 23.47 -37.31
N ARG A 19 1.56 24.07 -36.12
CA ARG A 19 2.70 24.22 -35.23
C ARG A 19 2.51 23.31 -34.02
N PRO A 20 3.21 22.15 -33.93
CA PRO A 20 3.23 21.41 -32.68
C PRO A 20 3.81 22.35 -31.61
N LEU A 21 2.95 22.85 -30.71
CA LEU A 21 3.25 23.89 -29.72
C LEU A 21 4.44 23.55 -28.80
N ARG A 22 4.95 22.33 -28.86
CA ARG A 22 6.16 21.87 -28.18
C ARG A 22 6.93 20.88 -29.05
N SER A 23 8.25 21.05 -29.13
CA SER A 23 9.14 20.05 -29.72
C SER A 23 8.93 18.68 -29.02
N PRO A 24 9.09 17.55 -29.73
CA PRO A 24 8.90 16.22 -29.14
C PRO A 24 9.77 15.99 -27.89
N ARG A 25 10.95 16.61 -27.83
CA ARG A 25 11.85 16.60 -26.66
C ARG A 25 11.23 17.29 -25.46
N THR A 26 10.61 18.47 -25.65
CA THR A 26 9.95 19.20 -24.55
C THR A 26 8.73 18.45 -24.00
N LEU A 27 8.00 17.71 -24.82
CA LEU A 27 6.91 16.85 -24.35
C LEU A 27 7.42 15.66 -23.51
N LEU A 28 8.54 15.04 -23.93
CA LEU A 28 9.16 13.96 -23.18
C LEU A 28 9.64 14.45 -21.80
N ILE A 29 10.35 15.58 -21.76
CA ILE A 29 10.83 16.18 -20.50
C ILE A 29 9.65 16.50 -19.59
N MET A 30 8.59 17.12 -20.12
CA MET A 30 7.39 17.41 -19.33
C MET A 30 6.79 16.13 -18.74
N ARG A 31 6.69 15.05 -19.52
CA ARG A 31 6.16 13.77 -19.05
C ARG A 31 7.03 13.17 -17.93
N LEU A 32 8.35 13.23 -18.07
CA LEU A 32 9.26 12.75 -17.03
C LEU A 32 9.13 13.56 -15.75
N VAL A 33 9.07 14.89 -15.83
CA VAL A 33 8.90 15.77 -14.67
C VAL A 33 7.59 15.47 -13.95
N VAL A 34 6.49 15.30 -14.70
CA VAL A 34 5.18 14.95 -14.11
C VAL A 34 5.22 13.60 -13.43
N VAL A 35 5.78 12.56 -14.07
CA VAL A 35 5.89 11.22 -13.47
C VAL A 35 6.76 11.25 -12.22
N LEU A 36 7.90 11.95 -12.26
CA LEU A 36 8.80 12.05 -11.11
C LEU A 36 8.13 12.81 -9.96
N GLY A 37 7.42 13.90 -10.24
CA GLY A 37 6.64 14.63 -9.25
C GLY A 37 5.55 13.76 -8.61
N LEU A 38 4.85 12.95 -9.41
CA LEU A 38 3.83 12.02 -8.92
C LEU A 38 4.44 10.92 -8.04
N VAL A 39 5.57 10.34 -8.46
CA VAL A 39 6.30 9.35 -7.65
C VAL A 39 6.75 9.97 -6.33
N ALA A 40 7.33 11.17 -6.36
CA ALA A 40 7.76 11.88 -5.17
C ALA A 40 6.61 12.21 -4.20
N LEU A 41 5.39 12.41 -4.73
CA LEU A 41 4.20 12.64 -3.91
C LEU A 41 3.67 11.35 -3.27
N ILE A 42 3.67 10.23 -4.01
CA ILE A 42 3.03 8.98 -3.57
C ILE A 42 3.94 8.11 -2.70
N VAL A 43 5.24 8.02 -3.04
CA VAL A 43 6.21 7.20 -2.32
C VAL A 43 6.21 7.42 -0.80
N PRO A 44 6.28 8.66 -0.27
CA PRO A 44 6.26 8.86 1.18
C PRO A 44 4.97 8.33 1.81
N GLY A 45 3.82 8.49 1.16
CA GLY A 45 2.55 7.96 1.63
C GLY A 45 2.57 6.44 1.76
N ILE A 46 3.04 5.73 0.73
CA ILE A 46 3.16 4.27 0.75
C ILE A 46 4.12 3.82 1.85
N LEU A 47 5.29 4.44 1.96
CA LEU A 47 6.29 4.09 2.98
C LEU A 47 5.72 4.26 4.39
N THR A 48 5.02 5.36 4.66
CA THR A 48 4.36 5.58 5.95
C THR A 48 3.29 4.53 6.22
N SER A 49 2.43 4.20 5.24
CA SER A 49 1.40 3.18 5.42
C SER A 49 1.99 1.80 5.70
N VAL A 50 3.03 1.38 4.98
CA VAL A 50 3.71 0.09 5.20
C VAL A 50 4.39 0.05 6.57
N GLN A 51 5.02 1.15 7.00
CA GLN A 51 5.66 1.23 8.31
C GLN A 51 4.64 1.08 9.45
N ILE A 52 3.49 1.75 9.32
CA ILE A 52 2.39 1.62 10.29
C ILE A 52 1.89 0.18 10.32
N ALA A 53 1.62 -0.42 9.15
CA ALA A 53 1.17 -1.81 9.06
C ALA A 53 2.15 -2.80 9.70
N SER A 54 3.44 -2.66 9.41
CA SER A 54 4.51 -3.49 10.00
C SER A 54 4.53 -3.37 11.53
N THR A 55 4.48 -2.14 12.05
CA THR A 55 4.47 -1.90 13.50
C THR A 55 3.22 -2.48 14.16
N THR A 56 2.05 -2.32 13.54
CA THR A 56 0.80 -2.91 14.03
C THR A 56 0.84 -4.44 13.98
N ALA A 57 1.40 -5.03 12.92
CA ALA A 57 1.57 -6.48 12.80
C ALA A 57 2.50 -7.04 13.88
N ALA A 58 3.64 -6.39 14.12
CA ALA A 58 4.59 -6.77 15.18
C ALA A 58 3.94 -6.72 16.57
N ASN A 59 3.20 -5.64 16.87
CA ASN A 59 2.47 -5.52 18.13
C ASN A 59 1.37 -6.58 18.29
N ALA A 60 0.65 -6.91 17.21
CA ALA A 60 -0.36 -7.96 17.25
C ALA A 60 0.29 -9.35 17.44
N CYS A 61 1.42 -9.59 16.76
CA CYS A 61 2.15 -10.84 16.82
C CYS A 61 2.79 -11.08 18.18
N SER A 62 3.30 -10.05 18.86
CA SER A 62 3.86 -10.19 20.21
C SER A 62 2.81 -10.67 21.22
N VAL A 63 1.60 -10.10 21.17
CA VAL A 63 0.47 -10.49 22.03
C VAL A 63 -0.03 -11.90 21.67
N ALA A 64 -0.13 -12.22 20.38
CA ALA A 64 -0.55 -13.55 19.93
C ALA A 64 0.47 -14.62 20.33
N THR A 65 1.76 -14.37 20.15
CA THR A 65 2.84 -15.30 20.51
C THR A 65 2.88 -15.53 22.00
N ALA A 66 2.78 -14.48 22.83
CA ALA A 66 2.68 -14.62 24.28
C ALA A 66 1.48 -15.48 24.73
N ARG A 67 0.41 -15.51 23.93
CA ARG A 67 -0.80 -16.29 24.23
C ARG A 67 -0.73 -17.74 23.76
N TYR A 68 -0.30 -17.97 22.53
CA TYR A 68 -0.34 -19.30 21.90
C TYR A 68 0.97 -20.08 22.08
N TYR A 69 2.10 -19.38 22.17
CA TYR A 69 3.44 -19.95 22.30
C TYR A 69 4.25 -19.22 23.38
N PRO A 70 3.87 -19.31 24.67
CA PRO A 70 4.52 -18.58 25.76
C PRO A 70 5.99 -18.97 26.01
N GLY A 71 6.45 -20.10 25.43
CA GLY A 71 7.84 -20.55 25.47
C GLY A 71 8.70 -20.04 24.31
N ALA A 72 8.14 -19.27 23.39
CA ALA A 72 8.90 -18.66 22.30
C ALA A 72 9.91 -17.64 22.85
N ILE A 73 11.12 -17.65 22.30
CA ILE A 73 12.19 -16.69 22.66
C ILE A 73 12.04 -15.37 21.92
N ASP A 74 11.41 -15.41 20.74
CA ASP A 74 11.22 -14.25 19.88
C ASP A 74 9.99 -14.44 18.97
N PHE A 75 9.61 -13.41 18.23
CA PHE A 75 8.51 -13.43 17.27
C PHE A 75 8.89 -12.66 16.01
N ASP A 76 8.34 -13.06 14.87
CA ASP A 76 8.50 -12.34 13.61
C ASP A 76 7.16 -12.13 12.92
N ALA A 77 6.94 -10.90 12.46
CA ALA A 77 5.76 -10.49 11.73
C ALA A 77 6.17 -10.05 10.33
N ARG A 78 5.86 -10.87 9.31
CA ARG A 78 6.26 -10.65 7.92
C ARG A 78 5.06 -10.63 6.99
N PHE A 79 5.15 -9.79 5.96
CA PHE A 79 4.18 -9.80 4.87
C PHE A 79 4.54 -10.90 3.89
N ASP A 80 3.65 -11.88 3.73
CA ASP A 80 3.85 -13.01 2.85
C ASP A 80 2.72 -13.06 1.80
N LEU A 81 3.11 -13.31 0.55
CA LEU A 81 2.19 -13.42 -0.58
C LEU A 81 1.61 -14.84 -0.69
N SER A 82 2.32 -15.83 -0.16
CA SER A 82 1.99 -17.26 -0.26
C SER A 82 2.20 -18.01 1.06
N GLY A 83 2.04 -17.31 2.19
CA GLY A 83 2.22 -17.89 3.52
C GLY A 83 1.12 -18.90 3.89
N PRO A 84 1.27 -19.62 5.01
CA PRO A 84 0.30 -20.63 5.47
C PRO A 84 -1.12 -20.08 5.66
N GLY A 85 -1.22 -18.80 6.02
CA GLY A 85 -2.49 -18.08 6.16
C GLY A 85 -2.95 -17.33 4.92
N GLY A 86 -2.33 -17.56 3.76
CA GLY A 86 -2.61 -16.86 2.50
C GLY A 86 -1.89 -15.52 2.34
N PHE A 87 -2.45 -14.66 1.50
CA PHE A 87 -1.89 -13.35 1.19
C PHE A 87 -2.12 -12.36 2.35
N GLY A 88 -1.04 -11.87 2.95
CA GLY A 88 -1.10 -10.86 4.00
C GLY A 88 0.05 -10.95 5.00
N TRP A 89 -0.08 -10.18 6.08
CA TRP A 89 0.79 -10.29 7.24
C TRP A 89 0.56 -11.62 7.96
N GLN A 90 1.66 -12.30 8.26
CA GLN A 90 1.70 -13.58 8.97
C GLN A 90 2.54 -13.42 10.23
N CYS A 91 2.12 -14.07 11.31
CA CYS A 91 2.84 -14.10 12.58
C CYS A 91 3.52 -15.45 12.78
N TYR A 92 4.81 -15.42 13.07
CA TYR A 92 5.64 -16.57 13.37
C TYR A 92 6.24 -16.42 14.77
N ALA A 93 6.23 -17.51 15.54
CA ALA A 93 6.93 -17.60 16.81
C ALA A 93 8.29 -18.28 16.59
N ILE A 94 9.33 -17.79 17.26
CA ILE A 94 10.68 -18.34 17.19
C ILE A 94 10.96 -19.09 18.48
N ASP A 95 11.23 -20.40 18.35
CA ASP A 95 11.58 -21.27 19.47
C ASP A 95 13.08 -21.19 19.83
N ILE A 96 13.48 -21.76 20.96
CA ILE A 96 14.89 -21.85 21.42
C ILE A 96 15.84 -22.47 20.39
N ASN A 97 15.30 -23.26 19.46
CA ASN A 97 16.03 -23.91 18.38
C ASN A 97 16.06 -23.09 17.08
N GLU A 98 15.74 -21.79 17.16
CA GLU A 98 15.63 -20.86 16.01
C GLU A 98 14.62 -21.33 14.95
N ARG A 99 13.63 -22.14 15.36
CA ARG A 99 12.60 -22.65 14.47
C ARG A 99 11.43 -21.68 14.44
N GLU A 100 11.05 -21.26 13.25
CA GLU A 100 9.86 -20.47 13.00
C GLU A 100 8.62 -21.38 12.97
N ILE A 101 7.65 -21.08 13.81
CA ILE A 101 6.37 -21.78 13.90
C ILE A 101 5.28 -20.79 13.55
N TYR A 102 4.45 -21.15 12.57
CA TYR A 102 3.30 -20.35 12.18
C TYR A 102 2.29 -20.27 13.33
N VAL A 103 1.89 -19.05 13.70
CA VAL A 103 0.95 -18.80 14.80
C VAL A 103 -0.44 -18.52 14.25
N ILE A 104 -0.60 -17.38 13.58
CA ILE A 104 -1.89 -16.90 13.07
C ILE A 104 -1.72 -16.00 11.83
N PRO A 105 -2.76 -15.90 10.98
CA PRO A 105 -2.82 -14.87 9.95
C PRO A 105 -3.28 -13.54 10.53
N LEU A 106 -2.58 -12.46 10.20
CA LEU A 106 -2.96 -11.09 10.54
C LEU A 106 -3.71 -10.40 9.39
N GLY A 107 -3.62 -10.94 8.17
CA GLY A 107 -4.31 -10.44 6.98
C GLY A 107 -3.59 -9.25 6.32
N ILE A 108 -4.22 -8.64 5.32
CA ILE A 108 -3.60 -7.55 4.52
C ILE A 108 -3.42 -6.29 5.37
N ILE A 109 -4.42 -5.98 6.19
CA ILE A 109 -4.41 -4.82 7.09
C ILE A 109 -4.42 -5.36 8.52
N PRO A 110 -3.26 -5.35 9.20
CA PRO A 110 -3.17 -5.89 10.55
C PRO A 110 -3.96 -5.00 11.50
N SER A 111 -4.77 -5.61 12.37
CA SER A 111 -5.52 -4.90 13.41
C SER A 111 -4.76 -4.87 14.72
N ALA A 112 -5.02 -3.87 15.56
CA ALA A 112 -4.46 -3.82 16.90
C ALA A 112 -4.79 -5.10 17.70
N PRO A 113 -3.86 -5.60 18.53
CA PRO A 113 -4.13 -6.72 19.41
C PRO A 113 -5.33 -6.40 20.30
N ARG A 114 -6.33 -7.29 20.28
CA ARG A 114 -7.50 -7.16 21.15
C ARG A 114 -7.09 -7.58 22.56
N ALA A 115 -7.28 -6.68 23.53
CA ALA A 115 -7.26 -7.07 24.93
C ALA A 115 -8.29 -8.18 25.17
N PRO A 116 -8.06 -9.12 26.09
CA PRO A 116 -9.08 -10.10 26.44
C PRO A 116 -10.36 -9.34 26.81
N SER A 117 -11.46 -9.61 26.13
CA SER A 117 -12.77 -9.21 26.62
C SER A 117 -12.93 -9.93 27.96
N THR A 118 -12.89 -9.17 29.05
CA THR A 118 -13.40 -9.65 30.33
C THR A 118 -14.91 -9.76 30.16
N GLU A 119 -15.35 -10.82 29.51
CA GLU A 119 -16.75 -11.20 29.47
C GLU A 119 -17.06 -11.73 30.87
N MET A 120 -17.47 -10.80 31.75
CA MET A 120 -18.03 -11.17 33.04
C MET A 120 -19.33 -11.92 32.75
N PRO A 121 -19.50 -13.16 33.24
CA PRO A 121 -20.79 -13.81 33.20
C PRO A 121 -21.75 -12.99 34.09
N VAL A 122 -22.89 -12.59 33.54
CA VAL A 122 -24.01 -12.01 34.28
C VAL A 122 -24.81 -13.12 34.94
#